data_AF-A0A1G7W706-F1
#
_entry.id   AF-A0A1G7W706-F1
#
_cell.length_a   1.000
_cell.length_b   1.000
_cell.length_c   1.000
_cell.angle_alpha   90.00
_cell.angle_beta   90.00
_cell.angle_gamma   90.00
#
_symmetry.space_group_name_H-M   'P 1'
#
loop_
_entity.id
_entity.type
_entity.pdbx_description
1 polymer ?
#
loop_
_entity_poly.entity_id
_entity_poly.type
_entity_poly.pdbx_seq_one_letter_code
_entity_poly.pdbx_strand_id
1 'polypeptide(L)'
;MKCLKVKSLLLVLGISLFFVACDNDDAPAPTVVNSKVYQLGSVGTSGVTGTATIIEKSDATLSVELELKNTVAGASHPAHIHLNTAAEGGDIALTLKAVDGTTGKSTTVFNALDNGTKITYQELLNFDGYINVHLSASSLATLVAQGDIGQNQLTGVSKVYPLGSVAFPTIFGTASFFKRVNGEALAVVQLQNTTNGASHPGHIHANTAAQGGGIVFSFKPVTGGTGLSVTNISKLDNGTAFGYDQLLSFNGYINFHQSTTDLATLVAQGDIGQNELTGKKVSYVLDQKDVAGISGTVEFAERVNQTTLVTIKLIGTAAGASHPAHIHEKNVATGGNIIAGLNPVNGTTGVSKTQVASLVGGAAVTYTQFLTLAAYVNAHLSDANMSTIVAQGNIGSSVGSGAGTVETKTYSVTNSGSSSYIFNGEGLTNASNPNLTLRRGGTYTFNVNLPGHPFYINTVQGTGTANAYNSGVTNNGAVSGAVKIVVPSNAPNTLYYNCEFHGMMTGIITITN
;
A
#
# COMPACT_ATOMS: atom_id res chain seq x y z
N MET A 1 63.21 4.44 -24.36
CA MET A 1 63.26 4.60 -22.89
C MET A 1 63.64 3.27 -22.26
N LYS A 2 64.59 3.34 -21.32
CA LYS A 2 65.30 2.28 -20.58
C LYS A 2 64.36 1.15 -20.11
N CYS A 3 64.66 -0.12 -20.43
CA CYS A 3 65.39 -1.11 -19.59
C CYS A 3 64.67 -1.40 -18.26
N LEU A 4 64.45 -2.64 -17.79
CA LEU A 4 65.35 -3.79 -17.81
C LEU A 4 64.59 -5.08 -17.37
N LYS A 5 64.84 -6.22 -18.03
CA LYS A 5 64.66 -7.58 -17.49
C LYS A 5 65.95 -7.95 -16.74
N VAL A 6 65.91 -8.49 -15.50
CA VAL A 6 66.96 -9.43 -15.00
C VAL A 6 66.37 -10.40 -13.96
N LYS A 7 66.85 -11.66 -14.05
CA LYS A 7 66.57 -12.83 -13.21
C LYS A 7 67.49 -12.92 -11.97
N SER A 8 67.04 -13.69 -10.97
CA SER A 8 67.81 -14.50 -10.00
C SER A 8 68.84 -13.83 -9.07
N LEU A 9 68.66 -14.03 -7.76
CA LEU A 9 69.74 -14.50 -6.88
C LEU A 9 69.18 -15.16 -5.60
N LEU A 10 69.51 -16.43 -5.41
CA LEU A 10 69.43 -17.15 -4.14
C LEU A 10 70.38 -16.49 -3.14
N LEU A 11 69.90 -16.15 -1.95
CA LEU A 11 70.74 -15.98 -0.77
C LEU A 11 70.20 -16.89 0.33
N VAL A 12 70.93 -17.99 0.54
CA VAL A 12 70.82 -18.86 1.70
C VAL A 12 71.39 -18.09 2.88
N LEU A 13 70.55 -17.76 3.86
CA LEU A 13 71.00 -17.34 5.19
C LEU A 13 70.42 -18.32 6.20
N GLY A 14 71.25 -19.26 6.63
CA GLY A 14 70.94 -20.21 7.69
C GLY A 14 70.76 -19.46 9.01
N ILE A 15 69.53 -19.47 9.51
CA ILE A 15 69.24 -19.10 10.89
C ILE A 15 69.29 -20.40 11.70
N SER A 16 70.35 -20.48 12.48
CA SER A 16 70.62 -21.45 13.53
C SER A 16 69.40 -21.70 14.42
N LEU A 17 69.04 -22.97 14.56
CA LEU A 17 68.06 -23.47 15.53
C LEU A 17 68.54 -23.16 16.95
N PHE A 18 67.79 -22.29 17.64
CA PHE A 18 67.70 -22.32 19.10
C PHE A 18 66.42 -23.06 19.46
N PHE A 19 66.55 -24.32 19.87
CA PHE A 19 65.49 -25.02 20.59
C PHE A 19 65.46 -24.43 22.01
N VAL A 20 64.52 -23.52 22.25
CA VAL A 20 64.06 -23.20 23.60
C VAL A 20 62.92 -24.17 23.89
N ALA A 21 63.19 -25.13 24.77
CA ALA A 21 62.16 -25.93 25.41
C ALA A 21 61.35 -25.00 26.33
N CYS A 22 60.08 -24.77 25.97
CA CYS A 22 59.07 -24.28 26.88
C CYS A 22 57.95 -25.31 26.88
N ASP A 23 57.86 -26.07 27.97
CA ASP A 23 56.63 -26.74 28.38
C ASP A 23 55.56 -25.66 28.57
N ASN A 24 54.64 -25.57 27.62
CA ASN A 24 53.30 -25.04 27.84
C ASN A 24 52.38 -25.88 26.97
N ASP A 25 51.87 -26.94 27.58
CA ASP A 25 50.88 -27.90 27.06
C ASP A 25 49.49 -27.25 26.89
N ASP A 26 49.42 -25.97 26.50
CA ASP A 26 48.17 -25.30 26.15
C ASP A 26 47.85 -25.62 24.70
N ALA A 27 46.94 -26.57 24.51
CA ALA A 27 46.28 -26.75 23.22
C ALA A 27 45.74 -25.38 22.74
N PRO A 28 45.93 -25.02 21.45
CA PRO A 28 45.47 -23.74 20.96
C PRO A 28 43.98 -23.57 21.21
N ALA A 29 43.59 -22.41 21.76
CA ALA A 29 42.20 -22.10 22.05
C ALA A 29 41.33 -22.23 20.77
N PRO A 30 40.12 -22.79 20.87
CA PRO A 30 39.24 -22.96 19.71
C PRO A 30 38.96 -21.61 19.02
N THR A 31 39.11 -21.56 17.69
CA THR A 31 38.89 -20.36 16.89
C THR A 31 37.45 -20.31 16.38
N VAL A 32 36.90 -19.11 16.16
CA VAL A 32 35.59 -18.94 15.51
C VAL A 32 35.64 -19.42 14.06
N VAL A 33 34.71 -20.29 13.68
CA VAL A 33 34.54 -20.83 12.32
C VAL A 33 33.37 -20.16 11.62
N ASN A 34 32.20 -20.15 12.27
CA ASN A 34 30.98 -19.54 11.75
C ASN A 34 30.35 -18.63 12.81
N SER A 35 29.62 -17.60 12.38
CA SER A 35 28.83 -16.77 13.28
C SER A 35 27.59 -16.19 12.60
N LYS A 36 26.54 -15.98 13.38
CA LYS A 36 25.27 -15.37 12.94
C LYS A 36 24.75 -14.44 14.04
N VAL A 37 24.40 -13.22 13.63
CA VAL A 37 23.85 -12.20 14.53
C VAL A 37 22.33 -12.10 14.35
N TYR A 38 21.63 -12.04 15.47
CA TYR A 38 20.19 -11.79 15.57
C TYR A 38 19.93 -10.53 16.40
N GLN A 39 18.94 -9.74 16.00
CA GLN A 39 18.57 -8.53 16.72
C GLN A 39 17.57 -8.86 17.84
N LEU A 40 17.78 -8.25 19.01
CA LEU A 40 16.86 -8.30 20.14
C LEU A 40 16.19 -6.93 20.30
N GLY A 41 14.87 -6.89 20.11
CA GLY A 41 14.04 -5.70 20.28
C GLY A 41 13.64 -5.49 21.74
N SER A 42 13.32 -4.25 22.08
CA SER A 42 12.80 -3.89 23.41
C SER A 42 11.39 -4.43 23.61
N VAL A 43 11.12 -4.95 24.81
CA VAL A 43 9.78 -5.38 25.23
C VAL A 43 9.19 -4.34 26.17
N GLY A 44 7.92 -3.96 25.92
CA GLY A 44 7.22 -2.95 26.70
C GLY A 44 7.89 -1.59 26.61
N THR A 45 8.14 -0.96 27.76
CA THR A 45 8.78 0.36 27.88
C THR A 45 10.23 0.28 28.35
N SER A 46 10.87 -0.89 28.27
CA SER A 46 12.20 -1.12 28.84
C SER A 46 13.29 -0.25 28.19
N GLY A 47 13.18 0.04 26.90
CA GLY A 47 14.24 0.67 26.10
C GLY A 47 15.48 -0.20 25.89
N VAL A 48 15.52 -1.44 26.42
CA VAL A 48 16.63 -2.38 26.30
C VAL A 48 16.59 -3.00 24.91
N THR A 49 17.68 -2.90 24.17
CA THR A 49 17.83 -3.49 22.82
C THR A 49 19.21 -4.13 22.71
N GLY A 50 19.43 -5.00 21.74
CA GLY A 50 20.75 -5.60 21.58
C GLY A 50 20.86 -6.62 20.48
N THR A 51 21.90 -7.44 20.57
CA THR A 51 22.18 -8.52 19.64
C THR A 51 22.44 -9.83 20.37
N ALA A 52 22.08 -10.94 19.73
CA ALA A 52 22.54 -12.28 20.07
C ALA A 52 23.40 -12.81 18.94
N THR A 53 24.65 -13.15 19.22
CA THR A 53 25.57 -13.74 18.24
C THR A 53 25.74 -15.22 18.55
N ILE A 54 25.25 -16.09 17.66
CA ILE A 54 25.49 -17.53 17.70
C ILE A 54 26.79 -17.80 16.96
N ILE A 55 27.71 -18.54 17.58
CA ILE A 55 29.07 -18.78 17.12
C ILE A 55 29.35 -20.28 17.15
N GLU A 56 29.98 -20.79 16.10
CA GLU A 56 30.59 -22.11 16.06
C GLU A 56 32.12 -21.99 16.14
N LYS A 57 32.74 -22.80 16.98
CA LYS A 57 34.20 -22.85 17.14
C LYS A 57 34.81 -24.08 16.45
N SER A 58 36.13 -24.08 16.26
CA SER A 58 36.88 -25.10 15.54
C SER A 58 36.85 -26.50 16.17
N ASP A 59 36.47 -26.60 17.44
CA ASP A 59 36.26 -27.84 18.19
C ASP A 59 34.78 -28.29 18.21
N ALA A 60 33.93 -27.68 17.37
CA ALA A 60 32.48 -27.85 17.32
C ALA A 60 31.71 -27.40 18.57
N THR A 61 32.35 -26.72 19.52
CA THR A 61 31.63 -26.05 20.60
C THR A 61 30.87 -24.83 20.07
N LEU A 62 29.69 -24.60 20.63
CA LEU A 62 28.85 -23.47 20.28
C LEU A 62 28.91 -22.41 21.38
N SER A 63 28.72 -21.14 21.00
CA SER A 63 28.48 -20.10 21.97
C SER A 63 27.41 -19.10 21.54
N VAL A 64 26.67 -18.59 22.52
CA VAL A 64 25.76 -17.46 22.35
C VAL A 64 26.35 -16.29 23.13
N GLU A 65 26.63 -15.20 22.43
CA GLU A 65 27.04 -13.93 23.01
C GLU A 65 25.88 -12.94 22.96
N LEU A 66 25.45 -12.44 24.11
CA LEU A 66 24.46 -11.38 24.20
C LEU A 66 25.17 -10.06 24.44
N GLU A 67 24.81 -9.03 23.67
CA GLU A 67 25.27 -7.66 23.86
C GLU A 67 24.06 -6.72 23.83
N LEU A 68 23.68 -6.24 25.01
CA LEU A 68 22.54 -5.38 25.25
C LEU A 68 22.98 -3.95 25.56
N LYS A 69 22.11 -3.02 25.21
CA LYS A 69 22.23 -1.58 25.47
C LYS A 69 21.10 -1.14 26.39
N ASN A 70 21.35 -0.07 27.14
CA ASN A 70 20.42 0.52 28.10
C ASN A 70 20.02 -0.45 29.24
N THR A 71 20.89 -1.40 29.59
CA THR A 71 20.71 -2.23 30.79
C THR A 71 20.90 -1.40 32.06
N VAL A 72 20.35 -1.90 33.17
CA VAL A 72 20.49 -1.23 34.48
C VAL A 72 21.80 -1.69 35.13
N ALA A 73 22.73 -0.76 35.38
CA ALA A 73 24.01 -1.07 36.01
C ALA A 73 23.83 -1.80 37.36
N GLY A 74 24.61 -2.86 37.58
CA GLY A 74 24.51 -3.72 38.76
C GLY A 74 23.35 -4.72 38.74
N ALA A 75 22.43 -4.66 37.77
CA ALA A 75 21.42 -5.70 37.60
C ALA A 75 22.02 -6.97 36.96
N SER A 76 21.35 -8.10 37.16
CA SER A 76 21.62 -9.35 36.46
C SER A 76 20.35 -9.76 35.73
N HIS A 77 20.45 -9.94 34.42
CA HIS A 77 19.31 -10.20 33.54
C HIS A 77 19.35 -11.65 33.03
N PRO A 78 18.57 -12.58 33.62
CA PRO A 78 18.46 -13.95 33.10
C PRO A 78 18.05 -13.95 31.63
N ALA A 79 18.53 -14.93 30.87
CA ALA A 79 18.21 -15.07 29.46
C ALA A 79 18.10 -16.55 29.07
N HIS A 80 17.27 -16.84 28.07
CA HIS A 80 17.00 -18.20 27.62
C HIS A 80 16.76 -18.23 26.11
N ILE A 81 17.08 -19.36 25.48
CA ILE A 81 16.50 -19.75 24.18
C ILE A 81 15.26 -20.59 24.48
N HIS A 82 14.14 -20.24 23.85
CA HIS A 82 12.85 -20.92 23.93
C HIS A 82 12.49 -21.58 22.59
N LEU A 83 11.55 -22.52 22.62
CA LEU A 83 10.91 -23.12 21.45
C LEU A 83 9.82 -22.20 20.85
N ASN A 84 9.47 -22.42 19.57
CA ASN A 84 8.48 -21.69 18.77
C ASN A 84 8.89 -20.24 18.46
N THR A 85 7.96 -19.41 17.99
CA THR A 85 8.17 -17.97 17.84
C THR A 85 7.97 -17.23 19.17
N ALA A 86 8.60 -16.06 19.30
CA ALA A 86 8.36 -15.11 20.38
C ALA A 86 6.88 -14.72 20.54
N ALA A 87 6.13 -14.69 19.44
CA ALA A 87 4.71 -14.35 19.43
C ALA A 87 3.84 -15.47 20.01
N GLU A 88 4.24 -16.74 19.88
CA GLU A 88 3.53 -17.90 20.42
C GLU A 88 3.95 -18.22 21.84
N GLY A 89 5.23 -18.00 22.15
CA GLY A 89 5.87 -18.46 23.37
C GLY A 89 6.22 -19.94 23.31
N GLY A 90 6.97 -20.43 24.31
CA GLY A 90 7.32 -21.85 24.38
C GLY A 90 8.20 -22.17 25.58
N ASP A 91 8.45 -23.46 25.76
CA ASP A 91 9.31 -23.96 26.83
C ASP A 91 10.78 -23.53 26.61
N ILE A 92 11.55 -23.49 27.71
CA ILE A 92 12.99 -23.21 27.66
C ILE A 92 13.70 -24.40 27.02
N ALA A 93 14.45 -24.13 25.95
CA ALA A 93 15.31 -25.11 25.29
C ALA A 93 16.76 -25.05 25.83
N LEU A 94 17.26 -23.85 26.09
CA LEU A 94 18.61 -23.63 26.60
C LEU A 94 18.64 -22.45 27.57
N THR A 95 19.18 -22.67 28.75
CA THR A 95 19.43 -21.62 29.74
C THR A 95 20.75 -20.91 29.44
N LEU A 96 20.69 -19.59 29.30
CA LEU A 96 21.87 -18.77 29.03
C LEU A 96 22.40 -18.14 30.32
N LYS A 97 23.71 -17.85 30.33
CA LYS A 97 24.31 -17.02 31.36
C LYS A 97 23.61 -15.66 31.37
N ALA A 98 23.20 -15.23 32.56
CA ALA A 98 22.57 -13.92 32.75
C ALA A 98 23.48 -12.79 32.25
N VAL A 99 22.87 -11.80 31.60
CA VAL A 99 23.53 -10.59 31.10
C VAL A 99 23.87 -9.69 32.28
N ASP A 100 25.14 -9.31 32.41
CA ASP A 100 25.59 -8.33 33.40
C ASP A 100 25.09 -6.95 32.99
N GLY A 101 24.25 -6.34 33.82
CA GLY A 101 23.62 -5.06 33.53
C GLY A 101 24.59 -3.87 33.50
N THR A 102 25.81 -4.02 34.03
CA THR A 102 26.88 -3.01 33.97
C THR A 102 27.57 -3.00 32.61
N THR A 103 27.88 -4.17 32.08
CA THR A 103 28.59 -4.31 30.79
C THR A 103 27.64 -4.50 29.62
N GLY A 104 26.40 -4.92 29.88
CA GLY A 104 25.42 -5.33 28.89
C GLY A 104 25.73 -6.69 28.26
N LYS A 105 26.68 -7.48 28.79
CA LYS A 105 27.23 -8.65 28.09
C LYS A 105 27.03 -9.98 28.84
N SER A 106 26.85 -11.06 28.08
CA SER A 106 27.08 -12.43 28.56
C SER A 106 27.52 -13.35 27.42
N THR A 107 28.19 -14.43 27.80
CA THR A 107 28.58 -15.51 26.90
C THR A 107 28.22 -16.84 27.53
N THR A 108 27.53 -17.69 26.78
CA THR A 108 27.20 -19.07 27.15
C THR A 108 27.87 -20.00 26.16
N VAL A 109 28.64 -20.98 26.63
CA VAL A 109 29.28 -22.02 25.79
C VAL A 109 28.57 -23.33 26.04
N PHE A 110 28.20 -24.05 24.99
CA PHE A 110 27.41 -25.27 25.07
C PHE A 110 27.65 -26.18 23.85
N ASN A 111 27.21 -27.42 23.96
CA ASN A 111 27.18 -28.41 22.87
C ASN A 111 25.89 -29.26 22.87
N ALA A 112 24.98 -28.98 23.81
CA ALA A 112 23.68 -29.61 23.96
C ALA A 112 22.69 -28.62 24.59
N LEU A 113 21.40 -28.88 24.39
CA LEU A 113 20.28 -28.22 25.06
C LEU A 113 20.18 -28.66 26.53
N ASP A 114 19.34 -27.99 27.32
CA ASP A 114 19.19 -28.27 28.75
C ASP A 114 18.70 -29.72 29.03
N ASN A 115 18.00 -30.33 28.07
CA ASN A 115 17.54 -31.73 28.15
C ASN A 115 18.62 -32.77 27.73
N GLY A 116 19.84 -32.33 27.43
CA GLY A 116 20.95 -33.18 26.99
C GLY A 116 20.97 -33.51 25.49
N THR A 117 20.00 -33.02 24.70
CA THR A 117 19.99 -33.19 23.24
C THR A 117 21.15 -32.41 22.64
N LYS A 118 22.06 -33.10 21.94
CA LYS A 118 23.14 -32.43 21.19
C LYS A 118 22.56 -31.55 20.09
N ILE A 119 23.20 -30.43 19.84
CA ILE A 119 22.78 -29.49 18.80
C ILE A 119 24.01 -28.94 18.06
N THR A 120 23.87 -28.78 16.75
CA THR A 120 24.89 -28.23 15.86
C THR A 120 24.59 -26.77 15.51
N TYR A 121 25.58 -26.07 14.96
CA TYR A 121 25.39 -24.72 14.45
C TYR A 121 24.31 -24.66 13.37
N GLN A 122 24.32 -25.62 12.45
CA GLN A 122 23.34 -25.67 11.35
C GLN A 122 21.91 -25.94 11.85
N GLU A 123 21.75 -26.75 12.89
CA GLU A 123 20.45 -26.95 13.55
C GLU A 123 19.98 -25.67 14.26
N LEU A 124 20.87 -24.90 14.89
CA LEU A 124 20.53 -23.59 15.46
C LEU A 124 20.07 -22.57 14.41
N LEU A 125 20.62 -22.60 13.20
CA LEU A 125 20.16 -21.73 12.10
C LEU A 125 18.76 -22.10 11.59
N ASN A 126 18.33 -23.34 11.79
CA ASN A 126 16.99 -23.81 11.42
C ASN A 126 16.07 -23.97 12.64
N PHE A 127 16.53 -23.57 13.83
CA PHE A 127 15.83 -23.82 15.08
C PHE A 127 14.54 -23.01 15.12
N ASP A 128 13.45 -23.67 15.50
CA ASP A 128 12.19 -23.04 15.81
C ASP A 128 12.26 -22.43 17.21
N GLY A 129 12.82 -21.23 17.31
CA GLY A 129 13.03 -20.61 18.61
C GLY A 129 13.17 -19.11 18.61
N TYR A 130 13.24 -18.59 19.83
CA TYR A 130 13.44 -17.17 20.13
C TYR A 130 14.23 -17.00 21.43
N ILE A 131 14.83 -15.82 21.61
CA ILE A 131 15.56 -15.45 22.82
C ILE A 131 14.72 -14.49 23.65
N ASN A 132 14.68 -14.73 24.96
CA ASN A 132 14.15 -13.84 25.97
C ASN A 132 15.27 -13.31 26.86
N VAL A 133 15.14 -12.05 27.28
CA VAL A 133 15.92 -11.46 28.37
C VAL A 133 14.95 -10.88 29.40
N HIS A 134 15.13 -11.30 30.64
CA HIS A 134 14.27 -10.95 31.78
C HIS A 134 14.81 -9.74 32.54
N LEU A 135 13.93 -9.03 33.25
CA LEU A 135 14.30 -7.87 34.06
C LEU A 135 15.27 -8.25 35.17
N SER A 136 15.00 -9.32 35.91
CA SER A 136 15.88 -9.84 36.96
C SER A 136 15.50 -11.27 37.35
N ALA A 137 16.35 -11.94 38.15
CA ALA A 137 16.04 -13.25 38.74
C ALA A 137 14.79 -13.23 39.66
N SER A 138 14.48 -12.08 40.27
CA SER A 138 13.26 -11.89 41.09
C SER A 138 12.04 -11.44 40.29
N SER A 139 12.18 -11.19 38.99
CA SER A 139 11.12 -10.67 38.11
C SER A 139 11.18 -11.33 36.73
N LEU A 140 11.18 -12.67 36.71
CA LEU A 140 11.23 -13.46 35.47
C LEU A 140 9.98 -13.28 34.59
N ALA A 141 8.84 -12.87 35.12
CA ALA A 141 7.66 -12.59 34.29
C ALA A 141 7.82 -11.31 33.43
N THR A 142 8.74 -10.42 33.81
CA THR A 142 8.96 -9.15 33.11
C THR A 142 10.11 -9.31 32.12
N LEU A 143 9.81 -9.21 30.84
CA LEU A 143 10.80 -9.22 29.77
C LEU A 143 11.30 -7.80 29.49
N VAL A 144 12.59 -7.67 29.19
CA VAL A 144 13.21 -6.40 28.78
C VAL A 144 13.63 -6.39 27.32
N ALA A 145 14.05 -7.52 26.77
CA ALA A 145 14.37 -7.67 25.36
C ALA A 145 14.00 -9.07 24.85
N GLN A 146 13.67 -9.17 23.56
CA GLN A 146 13.27 -10.41 22.91
C GLN A 146 13.61 -10.39 21.42
N GLY A 147 13.87 -11.55 20.82
CA GLY A 147 14.02 -11.66 19.37
C GLY A 147 13.96 -13.10 18.86
N ASP A 148 13.32 -13.28 17.71
CA ASP A 148 13.26 -14.56 17.01
C ASP A 148 14.62 -14.94 16.41
N ILE A 149 14.97 -16.23 16.48
CA ILE A 149 16.21 -16.81 15.94
C ILE A 149 15.91 -17.93 14.95
N GLY A 150 16.95 -18.45 14.31
CA GLY A 150 16.85 -19.58 13.40
C GLY A 150 15.83 -19.35 12.29
N GLN A 151 14.92 -20.30 12.09
CA GLN A 151 13.92 -20.24 11.03
C GLN A 151 12.85 -19.15 11.26
N ASN A 152 12.73 -18.64 12.49
CA ASN A 152 11.77 -17.61 12.87
C ASN A 152 12.28 -16.20 12.55
N GLN A 153 13.56 -16.03 12.20
CA GLN A 153 14.13 -14.74 11.86
C GLN A 153 13.28 -14.00 10.81
N LEU A 154 13.04 -12.71 11.04
CA LEU A 154 12.40 -11.85 10.04
C LEU A 154 13.37 -11.55 8.90
N THR A 155 12.89 -11.65 7.67
CA THR A 155 13.66 -11.39 6.45
C THR A 155 13.83 -9.89 6.14
N GLY A 156 13.08 -9.03 6.84
CA GLY A 156 12.96 -7.60 6.55
C GLY A 156 11.88 -7.25 5.52
N VAL A 157 11.34 -8.24 4.80
CA VAL A 157 10.20 -8.05 3.88
C VAL A 157 8.92 -7.89 4.69
N SER A 158 8.15 -6.84 4.38
CA SER A 158 6.90 -6.55 5.07
C SER A 158 5.83 -5.94 4.16
N LYS A 159 4.57 -6.06 4.59
CA LYS A 159 3.40 -5.49 3.94
C LYS A 159 2.48 -4.87 4.98
N VAL A 160 2.00 -3.66 4.73
CA VAL A 160 1.12 -2.93 5.65
C VAL A 160 -0.22 -2.69 4.96
N TYR A 161 -1.32 -3.02 5.63
CA TYR A 161 -2.67 -2.69 5.19
C TYR A 161 -3.33 -1.71 6.17
N PRO A 162 -3.95 -0.62 5.69
CA PRO A 162 -4.68 0.30 6.54
C PRO A 162 -5.97 -0.34 7.04
N LEU A 163 -6.31 -0.07 8.31
CA LEU A 163 -7.59 -0.42 8.92
C LEU A 163 -8.36 0.88 9.19
N GLY A 164 -9.41 1.12 8.42
CA GLY A 164 -10.26 2.29 8.57
C GLY A 164 -11.27 2.14 9.72
N SER A 165 -11.72 3.26 10.27
CA SER A 165 -12.78 3.29 11.28
C SER A 165 -14.13 2.81 10.73
N VAL A 166 -14.94 2.18 11.59
CA VAL A 166 -16.30 1.72 11.24
C VAL A 166 -17.34 2.35 12.15
N ALA A 167 -17.67 1.75 13.31
CA ALA A 167 -18.66 2.32 14.24
C ALA A 167 -18.09 3.46 15.09
N PHE A 168 -16.76 3.52 15.23
CA PHE A 168 -16.05 4.48 16.08
C PHE A 168 -15.13 5.34 15.21
N PRO A 169 -15.51 6.58 14.85
CA PRO A 169 -14.78 7.39 13.89
C PRO A 169 -13.30 7.63 14.23
N THR A 170 -12.95 7.57 15.52
CA THR A 170 -11.59 7.82 16.03
C THR A 170 -10.74 6.56 16.17
N ILE A 171 -11.32 5.36 16.08
CA ILE A 171 -10.56 4.10 16.16
C ILE A 171 -10.20 3.64 14.76
N PHE A 172 -8.92 3.66 14.43
CA PHE A 172 -8.36 3.24 13.14
C PHE A 172 -6.96 2.69 13.38
N GLY A 173 -6.32 2.10 12.37
CA GLY A 173 -5.00 1.53 12.58
C GLY A 173 -4.38 0.90 11.35
N THR A 174 -3.47 -0.04 11.60
CA THR A 174 -2.78 -0.80 10.55
C THR A 174 -2.64 -2.25 10.95
N ALA A 175 -2.65 -3.14 9.95
CA ALA A 175 -2.18 -4.51 10.07
C ALA A 175 -0.88 -4.65 9.27
N SER A 176 0.23 -4.91 9.95
CA SER A 176 1.56 -5.10 9.36
C SER A 176 1.92 -6.58 9.39
N PHE A 177 2.33 -7.12 8.25
CA PHE A 177 2.76 -8.51 8.10
C PHE A 177 4.25 -8.52 7.76
N PHE A 178 5.03 -9.34 8.44
CA PHE A 178 6.47 -9.49 8.25
C PHE A 178 6.80 -10.93 7.90
N LYS A 179 7.58 -11.13 6.83
CA LYS A 179 7.95 -12.47 6.36
C LYS A 179 9.07 -13.06 7.23
N ARG A 180 8.83 -14.25 7.78
CA ARG A 180 9.83 -15.09 8.46
C ARG A 180 10.63 -15.91 7.44
N VAL A 181 11.82 -16.37 7.81
CA VAL A 181 12.67 -17.21 6.95
C VAL A 181 11.97 -18.53 6.56
N ASN A 182 11.19 -19.13 7.47
CA ASN A 182 10.38 -20.32 7.18
C ASN A 182 9.15 -20.06 6.27
N GLY A 183 8.89 -18.81 5.86
CA GLY A 183 7.76 -18.44 4.99
C GLY A 183 6.47 -18.09 5.74
N GLU A 184 6.41 -18.31 7.06
CA GLU A 184 5.32 -17.84 7.90
C GLU A 184 5.30 -16.30 8.00
N ALA A 185 4.19 -15.75 8.48
CA ALA A 185 4.05 -14.32 8.69
C ALA A 185 3.89 -13.96 10.16
N LEU A 186 4.65 -12.99 10.64
CA LEU A 186 4.34 -12.27 11.88
C LEU A 186 3.35 -11.15 11.55
N ALA A 187 2.15 -11.21 12.13
CA ALA A 187 1.16 -10.15 12.05
C ALA A 187 1.23 -9.25 13.29
N VAL A 188 1.41 -7.96 13.07
CA VAL A 188 1.39 -6.90 14.09
C VAL A 188 0.27 -5.95 13.73
N VAL A 189 -0.78 -5.92 14.55
CA VAL A 189 -1.89 -4.98 14.41
C VAL A 189 -1.73 -3.88 15.45
N GLN A 190 -1.80 -2.63 15.00
CA GLN A 190 -1.80 -1.46 15.85
C GLN A 190 -3.05 -0.63 15.58
N LEU A 191 -3.99 -0.63 16.53
CA LEU A 191 -5.12 0.29 16.57
C LEU A 191 -4.74 1.53 17.39
N GLN A 192 -5.31 2.66 17.01
CA GLN A 192 -5.17 3.95 17.66
C GLN A 192 -6.45 4.28 18.43
N ASN A 193 -6.31 5.07 19.49
CA ASN A 193 -7.42 5.57 20.32
C ASN A 193 -8.31 4.46 20.92
N THR A 194 -7.75 3.28 21.17
CA THR A 194 -8.42 2.23 21.95
C THR A 194 -8.50 2.61 23.43
N THR A 195 -9.43 2.00 24.17
CA THR A 195 -9.63 2.29 25.60
C THR A 195 -8.90 1.27 26.47
N ASN A 196 -8.21 1.72 27.52
CA ASN A 196 -7.53 0.82 28.45
C ASN A 196 -8.51 -0.20 29.07
N GLY A 197 -8.09 -1.46 29.18
CA GLY A 197 -8.94 -2.57 29.64
C GLY A 197 -9.87 -3.15 28.57
N ALA A 198 -10.05 -2.50 27.41
CA ALA A 198 -10.78 -3.10 26.30
C ALA A 198 -9.98 -4.26 25.67
N SER A 199 -10.68 -5.17 25.01
CA SER A 199 -10.10 -6.26 24.23
C SER A 199 -10.87 -6.35 22.93
N HIS A 200 -10.19 -6.20 21.80
CA HIS A 200 -10.80 -6.18 20.48
C HIS A 200 -10.43 -7.45 19.71
N PRO A 201 -11.31 -8.47 19.65
CA PRO A 201 -11.10 -9.65 18.81
C PRO A 201 -10.93 -9.22 17.35
N GLY A 202 -10.11 -9.93 16.60
CA GLY A 202 -9.91 -9.65 15.19
C GLY A 202 -9.80 -10.92 14.37
N HIS A 203 -10.23 -10.82 13.11
CA HIS A 203 -10.26 -11.96 12.19
C HIS A 203 -9.86 -11.55 10.77
N ILE A 204 -9.28 -12.47 10.02
CA ILE A 204 -9.29 -12.43 8.55
C ILE A 204 -10.55 -13.15 8.08
N HIS A 205 -11.26 -12.53 7.15
CA HIS A 205 -12.42 -13.06 6.46
C HIS A 205 -12.13 -13.29 4.98
N ALA A 206 -12.87 -14.20 4.35
CA ALA A 206 -12.85 -14.38 2.89
C ALA A 206 -13.63 -13.27 2.15
N ASN A 207 -13.32 -13.08 0.86
CA ASN A 207 -13.87 -12.05 -0.04
C ASN A 207 -13.43 -10.62 0.28
N THR A 208 -14.03 -9.62 -0.36
CA THR A 208 -13.85 -8.21 0.00
C THR A 208 -14.72 -7.83 1.19
N ALA A 209 -14.33 -6.79 1.92
CA ALA A 209 -15.13 -6.21 3.00
C ALA A 209 -16.54 -5.79 2.55
N ALA A 210 -16.68 -5.33 1.29
CA ALA A 210 -17.96 -4.91 0.73
C ALA A 210 -18.91 -6.10 0.42
N GLN A 211 -18.37 -7.29 0.20
CA GLN A 211 -19.15 -8.52 -0.02
C GLN A 211 -19.40 -9.26 1.29
N GLY A 212 -18.50 -9.10 2.27
CA GLY A 212 -18.47 -9.91 3.47
C GLY A 212 -18.02 -11.35 3.20
N GLY A 213 -17.84 -12.12 4.27
CA GLY A 213 -17.49 -13.53 4.18
C GLY A 213 -17.25 -14.17 5.53
N GLY A 214 -17.07 -15.49 5.52
CA GLY A 214 -16.76 -16.26 6.72
C GLY A 214 -15.35 -15.95 7.26
N ILE A 215 -15.17 -16.19 8.56
CA ILE A 215 -13.87 -16.12 9.24
C ILE A 215 -12.99 -17.27 8.74
N VAL A 216 -11.73 -16.97 8.42
CA VAL A 216 -10.73 -17.97 8.00
C VAL A 216 -9.50 -18.01 8.91
N PHE A 217 -9.24 -16.94 9.66
CA PHE A 217 -8.14 -16.85 10.61
C PHE A 217 -8.50 -15.94 11.78
N SER A 218 -8.11 -16.33 12.99
CA SER A 218 -8.35 -15.57 14.21
C SER A 218 -7.04 -15.01 14.78
N PHE A 219 -6.98 -13.69 14.97
CA PHE A 219 -5.83 -13.04 15.62
C PHE A 219 -5.91 -13.18 17.15
N LYS A 220 -4.77 -13.00 17.84
CA LYS A 220 -4.84 -12.57 19.24
C LYS A 220 -5.61 -11.24 19.32
N PRO A 221 -6.52 -11.04 20.29
CA PRO A 221 -7.23 -9.77 20.41
C PRO A 221 -6.27 -8.59 20.59
N VAL A 222 -6.61 -7.44 20.02
CA VAL A 222 -5.90 -6.19 20.29
C VAL A 222 -6.18 -5.77 21.74
N THR A 223 -5.12 -5.55 22.51
CA THR A 223 -5.21 -5.09 23.90
C THR A 223 -5.47 -3.59 23.91
N GLY A 224 -6.59 -3.15 24.48
CA GLY A 224 -7.03 -1.76 24.40
C GLY A 224 -6.11 -0.74 25.06
N GLY A 225 -5.32 -1.14 26.08
CA GLY A 225 -4.33 -0.28 26.72
C GLY A 225 -3.10 0.05 25.85
N THR A 226 -2.75 -0.84 24.92
CA THR A 226 -1.59 -0.67 24.02
C THR A 226 -2.00 -0.47 22.56
N GLY A 227 -3.24 -0.80 22.20
CA GLY A 227 -3.71 -0.89 20.82
C GLY A 227 -3.04 -2.01 20.02
N LEU A 228 -2.27 -2.89 20.66
CA LEU A 228 -1.41 -3.86 19.99
C LEU A 228 -1.99 -5.28 19.99
N SER A 229 -1.86 -5.98 18.87
CA SER A 229 -1.90 -7.44 18.76
C SER A 229 -0.70 -7.94 17.98
N VAL A 230 -0.10 -9.04 18.44
CA VAL A 230 1.03 -9.71 17.78
C VAL A 230 0.70 -11.19 17.66
N THR A 231 0.63 -11.71 16.43
CA THR A 231 0.18 -13.08 16.15
C THR A 231 1.07 -13.72 15.08
N ASN A 232 1.47 -14.98 15.26
CA ASN A 232 2.13 -15.77 14.21
C ASN A 232 1.08 -16.38 13.27
N ILE A 233 1.36 -16.42 11.97
CA ILE A 233 0.48 -16.98 10.94
C ILE A 233 1.24 -18.04 10.15
N SER A 234 0.88 -19.29 10.38
CA SER A 234 1.38 -20.48 9.69
C SER A 234 0.28 -21.27 8.98
N LYS A 235 -0.96 -21.13 9.44
CA LYS A 235 -2.14 -21.83 8.93
C LYS A 235 -3.42 -21.04 9.21
N LEU A 236 -4.44 -21.31 8.41
CA LEU A 236 -5.82 -20.90 8.66
C LEU A 236 -6.43 -21.71 9.81
N ASP A 237 -7.57 -21.26 10.33
CA ASP A 237 -8.28 -21.89 11.46
C ASP A 237 -8.71 -23.34 11.12
N ASN A 238 -8.87 -23.67 9.83
CA ASN A 238 -9.18 -25.02 9.36
C ASN A 238 -7.94 -25.93 9.18
N GLY A 239 -6.74 -25.44 9.53
CA GLY A 239 -5.48 -26.17 9.40
C GLY A 239 -4.76 -26.06 8.05
N THR A 240 -5.34 -25.36 7.06
CA THR A 240 -4.70 -25.14 5.76
C THR A 240 -3.46 -24.26 5.92
N ALA A 241 -2.31 -24.70 5.39
CA ALA A 241 -1.07 -23.92 5.43
C ALA A 241 -1.27 -22.53 4.77
N PHE A 242 -0.86 -21.48 5.47
CA PHE A 242 -1.07 -20.09 5.07
C PHE A 242 0.00 -19.22 5.70
N GLY A 243 0.92 -18.74 4.84
CA GLY A 243 2.04 -17.90 5.25
C GLY A 243 2.02 -16.54 4.54
N TYR A 244 3.17 -15.88 4.52
CA TYR A 244 3.31 -14.52 4.02
C TYR A 244 2.94 -14.39 2.53
N ASP A 245 3.45 -15.29 1.69
CA ASP A 245 3.25 -15.19 0.25
C ASP A 245 1.79 -15.47 -0.14
N GLN A 246 1.12 -16.41 0.53
CA GLN A 246 -0.32 -16.66 0.32
C GLN A 246 -1.16 -15.45 0.70
N LEU A 247 -0.81 -14.76 1.80
CA LEU A 247 -1.51 -13.58 2.28
C LEU A 247 -1.53 -12.43 1.27
N LEU A 248 -0.44 -12.23 0.51
CA LEU A 248 -0.35 -11.16 -0.48
C LEU A 248 -1.34 -11.32 -1.66
N SER A 249 -1.70 -12.55 -2.00
CA SER A 249 -2.67 -12.85 -3.06
C SER A 249 -4.07 -13.18 -2.53
N PHE A 250 -4.26 -13.20 -1.21
CA PHE A 250 -5.48 -13.70 -0.62
C PHE A 250 -6.68 -12.80 -0.93
N ASN A 251 -7.81 -13.41 -1.29
CA ASN A 251 -9.10 -12.72 -1.40
C ASN A 251 -9.71 -12.57 0.00
N GLY A 252 -9.27 -11.56 0.74
CA GLY A 252 -9.74 -11.35 2.10
C GLY A 252 -9.80 -9.90 2.56
N TYR A 253 -10.33 -9.76 3.77
CA TYR A 253 -10.35 -8.52 4.54
C TYR A 253 -10.23 -8.82 6.03
N ILE A 254 -9.86 -7.81 6.81
CA ILE A 254 -9.68 -7.89 8.25
C ILE A 254 -10.79 -7.10 8.94
N ASN A 255 -11.32 -7.66 10.01
CA ASN A 255 -12.22 -7.00 10.95
C ASN A 255 -11.61 -6.99 12.35
N PHE A 256 -11.84 -5.90 13.08
CA PHE A 256 -11.72 -5.86 14.53
C PHE A 256 -13.04 -5.47 15.15
N HIS A 257 -13.41 -6.18 16.20
CA HIS A 257 -14.69 -6.08 16.88
C HIS A 257 -14.58 -5.24 18.15
N GLN A 258 -15.72 -4.74 18.64
CA GLN A 258 -15.75 -3.93 19.86
C GLN A 258 -15.30 -4.74 21.08
N SER A 259 -15.84 -5.95 21.27
CA SER A 259 -15.43 -6.85 22.36
C SER A 259 -15.78 -8.31 22.07
N THR A 260 -15.37 -9.23 22.94
CA THR A 260 -15.79 -10.64 22.89
C THR A 260 -17.29 -10.83 23.16
N THR A 261 -17.96 -9.86 23.77
CA THR A 261 -19.41 -9.87 24.05
C THR A 261 -20.22 -9.10 23.02
N ASP A 262 -19.57 -8.25 22.21
CA ASP A 262 -20.16 -7.53 21.08
C ASP A 262 -19.29 -7.70 19.83
N LEU A 263 -19.48 -8.85 19.17
CA LEU A 263 -18.86 -9.17 17.89
C LEU A 263 -19.61 -8.56 16.70
N ALA A 264 -20.81 -8.00 16.89
CA ALA A 264 -21.56 -7.38 15.80
C ALA A 264 -21.02 -5.97 15.49
N THR A 265 -20.59 -5.25 16.52
CA THR A 265 -20.04 -3.90 16.35
C THR A 265 -18.57 -3.95 15.95
N LEU A 266 -18.25 -3.38 14.78
CA LEU A 266 -16.88 -3.28 14.26
C LEU A 266 -16.22 -1.95 14.67
N VAL A 267 -14.97 -2.04 15.15
CA VAL A 267 -14.17 -0.85 15.47
C VAL A 267 -13.28 -0.44 14.29
N ALA A 268 -12.71 -1.41 13.57
CA ALA A 268 -11.84 -1.16 12.42
C ALA A 268 -11.96 -2.27 11.37
N GLN A 269 -11.77 -1.92 10.09
CA GLN A 269 -11.86 -2.85 8.97
C GLN A 269 -10.90 -2.45 7.83
N GLY A 270 -10.35 -3.43 7.10
CA GLY A 270 -9.56 -3.16 5.90
C GLY A 270 -9.44 -4.35 4.97
N ASP A 271 -9.50 -4.11 3.66
CA ASP A 271 -9.21 -5.13 2.65
C ASP A 271 -7.72 -5.49 2.63
N ILE A 272 -7.39 -6.75 2.35
CA ILE A 272 -6.01 -7.25 2.27
C ILE A 272 -5.74 -8.04 1.00
N GLY A 273 -4.47 -8.36 0.76
CA GLY A 273 -4.04 -9.20 -0.36
C GLY A 273 -4.47 -8.61 -1.69
N GLN A 274 -5.10 -9.43 -2.52
CA GLN A 274 -5.53 -9.00 -3.86
C GLN A 274 -6.65 -7.95 -3.85
N ASN A 275 -7.29 -7.73 -2.69
CA ASN A 275 -8.35 -6.75 -2.52
C ASN A 275 -7.80 -5.36 -2.21
N GLU A 276 -6.51 -5.19 -1.92
CA GLU A 276 -5.93 -3.87 -1.66
C GLU A 276 -6.23 -2.87 -2.80
N LEU A 277 -6.46 -1.60 -2.45
CA LEU A 277 -6.63 -0.53 -3.44
C LEU A 277 -5.26 -0.06 -3.94
N THR A 278 -5.14 0.15 -5.25
CA THR A 278 -3.89 0.66 -5.86
C THR A 278 -3.70 2.16 -5.64
N GLY A 279 -4.73 2.85 -5.15
CA GLY A 279 -4.80 4.31 -5.06
C GLY A 279 -5.34 4.99 -6.32
N LYS A 280 -5.42 4.28 -7.47
CA LYS A 280 -6.08 4.82 -8.66
C LYS A 280 -7.58 4.87 -8.46
N LYS A 281 -8.16 6.03 -8.76
CA LYS A 281 -9.60 6.26 -8.64
C LYS A 281 -10.09 7.36 -9.58
N VAL A 282 -11.36 7.28 -9.94
CA VAL A 282 -12.09 8.33 -10.68
C VAL A 282 -13.45 8.53 -10.04
N SER A 283 -13.91 9.77 -10.01
CA SER A 283 -15.21 10.14 -9.44
C SER A 283 -16.06 10.86 -10.47
N TYR A 284 -17.35 10.57 -10.45
CA TYR A 284 -18.36 11.22 -11.28
C TYR A 284 -19.45 11.81 -10.40
N VAL A 285 -20.04 12.92 -10.86
CA VAL A 285 -21.17 13.58 -10.20
C VAL A 285 -22.45 12.81 -10.53
N LEU A 286 -23.30 12.64 -9.53
CA LEU A 286 -24.68 12.18 -9.68
C LEU A 286 -25.60 13.36 -9.40
N ASP A 287 -26.17 13.90 -10.47
CA ASP A 287 -27.08 15.04 -10.40
C ASP A 287 -28.42 14.63 -9.80
N GLN A 288 -29.08 15.59 -9.15
CA GLN A 288 -30.46 15.45 -8.70
C GLN A 288 -31.39 15.17 -9.87
N LYS A 289 -32.38 14.29 -9.66
CA LYS A 289 -33.37 13.95 -10.70
C LYS A 289 -34.82 14.19 -10.28
N ASP A 290 -35.55 13.14 -9.89
CA ASP A 290 -37.00 13.22 -9.64
C ASP A 290 -37.33 13.71 -8.21
N VAL A 291 -36.35 13.64 -7.30
CA VAL A 291 -36.51 14.07 -5.90
C VAL A 291 -35.60 15.23 -5.60
N ALA A 292 -36.19 16.37 -5.24
CA ALA A 292 -35.45 17.56 -4.89
C ALA A 292 -34.59 17.36 -3.63
N GLY A 293 -33.38 17.92 -3.64
CA GLY A 293 -32.44 17.89 -2.52
C GLY A 293 -31.52 16.65 -2.45
N ILE A 294 -31.72 15.62 -3.28
CA ILE A 294 -30.87 14.44 -3.31
C ILE A 294 -29.92 14.51 -4.50
N SER A 295 -28.62 14.43 -4.25
CA SER A 295 -27.56 14.37 -5.28
C SER A 295 -26.35 13.65 -4.69
N GLY A 296 -25.26 13.49 -5.45
CA GLY A 296 -24.08 12.87 -4.88
C GLY A 296 -22.94 12.66 -5.86
N THR A 297 -22.11 11.68 -5.52
CA THR A 297 -20.98 11.23 -6.35
C THR A 297 -20.91 9.72 -6.37
N VAL A 298 -20.29 9.19 -7.42
CA VAL A 298 -19.88 7.78 -7.50
C VAL A 298 -18.37 7.73 -7.78
N GLU A 299 -17.63 7.03 -6.93
CA GLU A 299 -16.17 6.82 -7.05
C GLU A 299 -15.89 5.37 -7.45
N PHE A 300 -15.03 5.19 -8.43
CA PHE A 300 -14.53 3.90 -8.89
C PHE A 300 -13.06 3.82 -8.48
N ALA A 301 -12.70 2.86 -7.64
CA ALA A 301 -11.34 2.65 -7.17
C ALA A 301 -10.81 1.28 -7.64
N GLU A 302 -9.59 1.27 -8.17
CA GLU A 302 -8.92 0.07 -8.67
C GLU A 302 -8.36 -0.77 -7.51
N ARG A 303 -8.64 -2.08 -7.53
CA ARG A 303 -7.99 -3.06 -6.67
C ARG A 303 -6.78 -3.69 -7.34
N VAL A 304 -5.86 -4.26 -6.56
CA VAL A 304 -4.65 -4.96 -7.06
C VAL A 304 -5.00 -6.07 -8.05
N ASN A 305 -6.09 -6.80 -7.86
CA ASN A 305 -6.58 -7.79 -8.84
C ASN A 305 -7.28 -7.18 -10.07
N GLN A 306 -7.14 -5.87 -10.32
CA GLN A 306 -7.72 -5.11 -11.43
C GLN A 306 -9.24 -5.00 -11.43
N THR A 307 -9.93 -5.49 -10.40
CA THR A 307 -11.38 -5.30 -10.24
C THR A 307 -11.68 -3.93 -9.64
N THR A 308 -12.97 -3.57 -9.55
CA THR A 308 -13.38 -2.22 -9.14
C THR A 308 -14.20 -2.22 -7.85
N LEU A 309 -13.81 -1.38 -6.89
CA LEU A 309 -14.67 -0.97 -5.80
C LEU A 309 -15.45 0.28 -6.23
N VAL A 310 -16.78 0.16 -6.32
CA VAL A 310 -17.68 1.28 -6.60
C VAL A 310 -18.24 1.81 -5.28
N THR A 311 -18.03 3.10 -4.99
CA THR A 311 -18.56 3.77 -3.80
C THR A 311 -19.51 4.89 -4.23
N ILE A 312 -20.79 4.78 -3.89
CA ILE A 312 -21.75 5.88 -4.06
C ILE A 312 -21.84 6.66 -2.75
N LYS A 313 -21.82 7.99 -2.84
CA LYS A 313 -22.06 8.92 -1.74
C LYS A 313 -23.16 9.90 -2.13
N LEU A 314 -24.36 9.70 -1.61
CA LEU A 314 -25.49 10.62 -1.74
C LEU A 314 -25.57 11.55 -0.53
N ILE A 315 -26.07 12.76 -0.79
CA ILE A 315 -26.44 13.75 0.22
C ILE A 315 -27.95 14.00 0.15
N GLY A 316 -28.55 14.45 1.26
CA GLY A 316 -29.98 14.74 1.35
C GLY A 316 -30.88 13.49 1.47
N THR A 317 -30.32 12.32 1.72
CA THR A 317 -31.09 11.08 1.92
C THR A 317 -31.78 11.06 3.29
N ALA A 318 -32.93 10.38 3.38
CA ALA A 318 -33.66 10.21 4.63
C ALA A 318 -33.09 9.02 5.45
N ALA A 319 -32.96 9.18 6.77
CA ALA A 319 -32.49 8.12 7.65
C ALA A 319 -33.39 6.88 7.56
N GLY A 320 -32.78 5.70 7.50
CA GLY A 320 -33.47 4.41 7.33
C GLY A 320 -33.94 4.10 5.91
N ALA A 321 -33.84 5.03 4.96
CA ALA A 321 -34.12 4.74 3.56
C ALA A 321 -33.07 3.78 2.96
N SER A 322 -33.47 3.05 1.91
CA SER A 322 -32.59 2.21 1.10
C SER A 322 -32.79 2.63 -0.35
N HIS A 323 -31.71 3.03 -1.03
CA HIS A 323 -31.76 3.50 -2.42
C HIS A 323 -31.03 2.50 -3.34
N PRO A 324 -31.74 1.56 -3.97
CA PRO A 324 -31.12 0.64 -4.92
C PRO A 324 -30.43 1.40 -6.03
N ALA A 325 -29.30 0.87 -6.52
CA ALA A 325 -28.51 1.54 -7.53
C ALA A 325 -27.97 0.56 -8.57
N HIS A 326 -27.85 1.03 -9.80
CA HIS A 326 -27.41 0.21 -10.93
C HIS A 326 -26.58 1.04 -11.90
N ILE A 327 -25.70 0.36 -12.63
CA ILE A 327 -24.95 0.91 -13.77
C ILE A 327 -25.60 0.39 -15.04
N HIS A 328 -25.90 1.30 -15.95
CA HIS A 328 -26.52 1.05 -17.25
C HIS A 328 -25.53 1.32 -18.37
N GLU A 329 -25.66 0.63 -19.50
CA GLU A 329 -24.94 0.96 -20.74
C GLU A 329 -25.47 2.25 -21.39
N LYS A 330 -24.71 2.77 -22.37
CA LYS A 330 -24.97 4.02 -23.12
C LYS A 330 -24.94 5.24 -22.21
N ASN A 331 -25.79 6.24 -22.46
CA ASN A 331 -25.85 7.47 -21.69
C ASN A 331 -27.27 7.71 -21.17
N VAL A 332 -27.38 8.63 -20.21
CA VAL A 332 -28.65 9.05 -19.59
C VAL A 332 -29.72 9.42 -20.62
N ALA A 333 -29.36 10.09 -21.71
CA ALA A 333 -30.33 10.60 -22.69
C ALA A 333 -30.97 9.49 -23.53
N THR A 334 -30.21 8.43 -23.84
CA THR A 334 -30.71 7.30 -24.64
C THR A 334 -31.26 6.16 -23.79
N GLY A 335 -30.84 6.05 -22.53
CA GLY A 335 -31.10 4.90 -21.68
C GLY A 335 -30.40 3.62 -22.17
N GLY A 336 -30.33 2.61 -21.31
CA GLY A 336 -29.70 1.33 -21.63
C GLY A 336 -30.01 0.22 -20.62
N ASN A 337 -29.63 -1.00 -20.95
CA ASN A 337 -29.77 -2.15 -20.05
C ASN A 337 -28.84 -2.01 -18.84
N ILE A 338 -29.22 -2.66 -17.73
CA ILE A 338 -28.35 -2.76 -16.55
C ILE A 338 -27.18 -3.68 -16.88
N ILE A 339 -25.96 -3.17 -16.69
CA ILE A 339 -24.71 -3.91 -16.90
C ILE A 339 -24.03 -4.29 -15.58
N ALA A 340 -24.32 -3.59 -14.48
CA ALA A 340 -23.87 -3.98 -13.14
C ALA A 340 -24.89 -3.56 -12.07
N GLY A 341 -25.20 -4.47 -11.15
CA GLY A 341 -25.97 -4.15 -9.95
C GLY A 341 -25.07 -3.62 -8.83
N LEU A 342 -25.56 -2.64 -8.08
CA LEU A 342 -24.84 -2.06 -6.95
C LEU A 342 -25.61 -2.29 -5.65
N ASN A 343 -24.89 -2.37 -4.55
CA ASN A 343 -25.47 -2.37 -3.22
C ASN A 343 -26.30 -1.07 -3.03
N PRO A 344 -27.51 -1.16 -2.45
CA PRO A 344 -28.33 0.01 -2.17
C PRO A 344 -27.59 1.01 -1.29
N VAL A 345 -27.74 2.31 -1.59
CA VAL A 345 -27.24 3.39 -0.74
C VAL A 345 -28.03 3.42 0.55
N ASN A 346 -27.34 3.30 1.68
CA ASN A 346 -27.96 3.39 3.00
C ASN A 346 -28.30 4.86 3.28
N GLY A 347 -29.59 5.18 3.42
CA GLY A 347 -30.09 6.55 3.56
C GLY A 347 -29.67 7.26 4.84
N THR A 348 -29.27 6.54 5.89
CA THR A 348 -28.71 7.13 7.12
C THR A 348 -27.29 7.64 6.90
N THR A 349 -26.46 6.87 6.20
CA THR A 349 -25.05 7.24 5.96
C THR A 349 -24.84 7.99 4.64
N GLY A 350 -25.79 7.86 3.71
CA GLY A 350 -25.64 8.28 2.32
C GLY A 350 -24.66 7.45 1.52
N VAL A 351 -24.15 6.32 2.02
CA VAL A 351 -23.06 5.57 1.38
C VAL A 351 -23.48 4.16 0.96
N SER A 352 -23.01 3.72 -0.20
CA SER A 352 -22.86 2.29 -0.52
C SER A 352 -21.47 1.99 -1.06
N LYS A 353 -21.04 0.74 -0.90
CA LYS A 353 -19.82 0.18 -1.46
C LYS A 353 -20.16 -1.14 -2.13
N THR A 354 -19.70 -1.34 -3.37
CA THR A 354 -19.97 -2.55 -4.14
C THR A 354 -18.68 -3.02 -4.82
N GLN A 355 -18.38 -4.30 -4.69
CA GLN A 355 -17.34 -4.95 -5.48
C GLN A 355 -17.88 -5.33 -6.86
N VAL A 356 -17.27 -4.83 -7.93
CA VAL A 356 -17.62 -5.16 -9.32
C VAL A 356 -16.42 -5.83 -10.00
N ALA A 357 -16.61 -7.10 -10.36
CA ALA A 357 -15.63 -7.92 -11.07
C ALA A 357 -16.18 -8.52 -12.38
N SER A 358 -17.50 -8.52 -12.55
CA SER A 358 -18.19 -9.01 -13.73
C SER A 358 -19.45 -8.18 -14.02
N LEU A 359 -19.88 -8.20 -15.27
CA LEU A 359 -21.15 -7.63 -15.72
C LEU A 359 -22.31 -8.60 -15.44
N VAL A 360 -23.56 -8.14 -15.57
CA VAL A 360 -24.79 -8.94 -15.36
C VAL A 360 -24.82 -10.23 -16.22
N GLY A 361 -24.09 -10.26 -17.35
CA GLY A 361 -23.92 -11.47 -18.19
C GLY A 361 -22.77 -12.41 -17.79
N GLY A 362 -22.11 -12.18 -16.66
CA GLY A 362 -20.98 -13.00 -16.18
C GLY A 362 -19.61 -12.68 -16.80
N ALA A 363 -19.57 -11.85 -17.84
CA ALA A 363 -18.32 -11.41 -18.44
C ALA A 363 -17.48 -10.63 -17.42
N ALA A 364 -16.23 -11.03 -17.21
CA ALA A 364 -15.30 -10.33 -16.34
C ALA A 364 -15.02 -8.92 -16.86
N VAL A 365 -14.83 -7.97 -15.94
CA VAL A 365 -14.51 -6.58 -16.30
C VAL A 365 -13.45 -6.04 -15.36
N THR A 366 -12.38 -5.49 -15.94
CA THR A 366 -11.34 -4.78 -15.20
C THR A 366 -11.72 -3.32 -14.99
N TYR A 367 -11.09 -2.67 -14.02
CA TYR A 367 -11.19 -1.24 -13.77
C TYR A 367 -11.00 -0.41 -15.03
N THR A 368 -9.90 -0.63 -15.76
CA THR A 368 -9.62 0.12 -17.00
C THR A 368 -10.68 -0.10 -18.07
N GLN A 369 -11.15 -1.34 -18.26
CA GLN A 369 -12.25 -1.63 -19.20
C GLN A 369 -13.55 -0.96 -18.76
N PHE A 370 -13.84 -0.94 -17.45
CA PHE A 370 -15.08 -0.37 -16.94
C PHE A 370 -15.15 1.15 -17.17
N LEU A 371 -14.02 1.85 -17.08
CA LEU A 371 -13.95 3.29 -17.31
C LEU A 371 -14.04 3.70 -18.79
N THR A 372 -13.90 2.77 -19.74
CA THR A 372 -14.05 3.09 -21.18
C THR A 372 -15.46 2.82 -21.69
N LEU A 373 -16.30 2.12 -20.92
CA LEU A 373 -17.70 1.89 -21.28
C LEU A 373 -18.46 3.20 -21.40
N ALA A 374 -19.32 3.27 -22.42
CA ALA A 374 -20.38 4.26 -22.43
C ALA A 374 -21.41 3.77 -21.42
N ALA A 375 -21.49 4.42 -20.26
CA ALA A 375 -22.38 4.00 -19.18
C ALA A 375 -22.92 5.19 -18.36
N TYR A 376 -23.94 4.93 -17.55
CA TYR A 376 -24.45 5.87 -16.56
C TYR A 376 -24.94 5.15 -15.31
N VAL A 377 -25.02 5.87 -14.19
CA VAL A 377 -25.48 5.35 -12.90
C VAL A 377 -26.85 5.93 -12.57
N ASN A 378 -27.72 5.08 -12.04
CA ASN A 378 -28.98 5.47 -11.41
C ASN A 378 -28.97 5.05 -9.95
N ALA A 379 -29.45 5.93 -9.08
CA ALA A 379 -29.90 5.60 -7.73
C ALA A 379 -31.41 5.87 -7.65
N HIS A 380 -32.17 4.90 -7.14
CA HIS A 380 -33.62 4.89 -7.09
C HIS A 380 -34.15 5.29 -5.70
N LEU A 381 -35.41 5.69 -5.61
CA LEU A 381 -36.01 6.14 -4.35
C LEU A 381 -36.08 5.03 -3.29
N SER A 382 -36.61 3.87 -3.65
CA SER A 382 -36.68 2.68 -2.78
C SER A 382 -37.08 1.45 -3.56
N ASP A 383 -36.92 0.23 -3.01
CA ASP A 383 -37.34 -1.04 -3.63
C ASP A 383 -38.80 -1.03 -4.13
N ALA A 384 -39.69 -0.30 -3.44
CA ALA A 384 -41.08 -0.14 -3.85
C ALA A 384 -41.29 0.90 -4.97
N ASN A 385 -40.32 1.78 -5.22
CA ASN A 385 -40.40 2.91 -6.15
C ASN A 385 -39.21 2.93 -7.13
N MET A 386 -39.02 1.84 -7.87
CA MET A 386 -37.94 1.71 -8.87
C MET A 386 -38.06 2.66 -10.08
N SER A 387 -39.24 3.21 -10.37
CA SER A 387 -39.37 4.21 -11.43
C SER A 387 -38.86 5.60 -11.05
N THR A 388 -38.73 5.89 -9.75
CA THR A 388 -38.32 7.21 -9.25
C THR A 388 -36.82 7.25 -9.02
N ILE A 389 -36.11 8.11 -9.74
CA ILE A 389 -34.65 8.25 -9.67
C ILE A 389 -34.32 9.43 -8.77
N VAL A 390 -33.53 9.20 -7.71
CA VAL A 390 -33.12 10.24 -6.78
C VAL A 390 -31.83 10.94 -7.23
N ALA A 391 -30.90 10.20 -7.83
CA ALA A 391 -29.66 10.74 -8.36
C ALA A 391 -29.19 9.97 -9.61
N GLN A 392 -28.64 10.67 -10.59
CA GLN A 392 -28.26 10.10 -11.89
C GLN A 392 -27.03 10.79 -12.48
N GLY A 393 -26.15 10.05 -13.15
CA GLY A 393 -25.00 10.66 -13.81
C GLY A 393 -24.34 9.77 -14.85
N ASN A 394 -23.87 10.36 -15.94
CA ASN A 394 -23.04 9.67 -16.94
C ASN A 394 -21.66 9.35 -16.35
N ILE A 395 -21.10 8.21 -16.74
CA ILE A 395 -19.77 7.74 -16.35
C ILE A 395 -19.00 7.26 -17.58
N GLY A 396 -17.71 6.95 -17.40
CA GLY A 396 -16.86 6.43 -18.46
C GLY A 396 -16.84 7.34 -19.70
N SER A 397 -17.03 6.75 -20.89
CA SER A 397 -17.03 7.51 -22.15
C SER A 397 -18.31 8.32 -22.39
N SER A 398 -19.37 8.14 -21.58
CA SER A 398 -20.61 8.93 -21.67
C SER A 398 -20.51 10.29 -20.97
N VAL A 399 -19.44 10.54 -20.22
CA VAL A 399 -19.21 11.86 -19.59
C VAL A 399 -19.05 12.91 -20.69
N GLY A 400 -19.83 13.98 -20.62
CA GLY A 400 -19.89 15.03 -21.65
C GLY A 400 -20.88 14.73 -22.79
N SER A 401 -21.45 13.52 -22.86
CA SER A 401 -22.49 13.16 -23.84
C SER A 401 -23.91 13.55 -23.41
N GLY A 402 -24.05 14.27 -22.29
CA GLY A 402 -25.32 14.85 -21.85
C GLY A 402 -25.50 16.24 -22.45
N ALA A 403 -26.69 16.51 -22.98
CA ALA A 403 -27.08 17.87 -23.35
C ALA A 403 -27.17 18.75 -22.07
N GLY A 404 -26.05 19.29 -21.59
CA GLY A 404 -26.10 20.21 -20.45
C GLY A 404 -24.80 20.54 -19.71
N THR A 405 -23.72 19.75 -19.78
CA THR A 405 -22.45 20.09 -19.13
C THR A 405 -21.33 20.27 -20.15
N VAL A 406 -21.07 21.55 -20.46
CA VAL A 406 -20.00 22.01 -21.36
C VAL A 406 -18.64 21.72 -20.73
N GLU A 407 -17.87 20.80 -21.32
CA GLU A 407 -16.47 20.57 -20.93
C GLU A 407 -15.72 21.91 -20.91
N THR A 408 -15.20 22.33 -19.77
CA THR A 408 -14.44 23.59 -19.67
C THR A 408 -13.01 23.30 -19.25
N LYS A 409 -12.04 23.72 -20.07
CA LYS A 409 -10.59 23.53 -19.81
C LYS A 409 -9.81 24.82 -19.98
N THR A 410 -8.76 25.00 -19.18
CA THR A 410 -7.91 26.19 -19.24
C THR A 410 -6.43 25.82 -19.32
N TYR A 411 -5.76 26.33 -20.35
CA TYR A 411 -4.33 26.18 -20.57
C TYR A 411 -3.62 27.52 -20.36
N SER A 412 -2.43 27.48 -19.75
CA SER A 412 -1.47 28.58 -19.81
C SER A 412 -0.47 28.31 -20.93
N VAL A 413 -0.26 29.29 -21.81
CA VAL A 413 0.57 29.15 -23.01
C VAL A 413 1.64 30.24 -23.03
N THR A 414 2.90 29.82 -23.00
CA THR A 414 4.08 30.68 -23.20
C THR A 414 4.85 30.23 -24.45
N ASN A 415 5.95 30.90 -24.80
CA ASN A 415 6.82 30.50 -25.92
C ASN A 415 8.24 30.18 -25.45
N SER A 416 8.88 29.24 -26.14
CA SER A 416 10.33 29.05 -26.08
C SER A 416 10.92 29.53 -27.40
N GLY A 417 11.47 30.77 -27.38
CA GLY A 417 11.92 31.44 -28.59
C GLY A 417 10.88 31.41 -29.71
N SER A 418 11.32 31.12 -30.93
CA SER A 418 10.51 30.92 -32.13
C SER A 418 10.26 29.44 -32.48
N SER A 419 10.64 28.50 -31.60
CA SER A 419 10.57 27.07 -31.88
C SER A 419 9.28 26.41 -31.42
N SER A 420 8.70 26.83 -30.29
CA SER A 420 7.50 26.18 -29.76
C SER A 420 6.66 27.04 -28.84
N TYR A 421 5.34 26.76 -28.84
CA TYR A 421 4.48 27.08 -27.71
C TYR A 421 4.67 26.06 -26.58
N ILE A 422 4.69 26.54 -25.34
CA ILE A 422 4.82 25.74 -24.13
C ILE A 422 3.50 25.78 -23.37
N PHE A 423 2.87 24.61 -23.20
CA PHE A 423 1.57 24.46 -22.56
C PHE A 423 1.71 23.92 -21.14
N ASN A 424 0.92 24.52 -20.23
CA ASN A 424 0.71 24.07 -18.86
C ASN A 424 -0.79 24.02 -18.53
N GLY A 425 -1.19 23.13 -17.61
CA GLY A 425 -2.58 22.94 -17.21
C GLY A 425 -3.22 21.69 -17.82
N GLU A 426 -4.33 21.22 -17.22
CA GLU A 426 -5.10 20.06 -17.71
C GLU A 426 -4.25 18.79 -17.94
N GLY A 427 -3.30 18.54 -17.04
CA GLY A 427 -2.38 17.39 -17.11
C GLY A 427 -1.12 17.61 -17.96
N LEU A 428 -0.93 18.79 -18.56
CA LEU A 428 0.30 19.17 -19.27
C LEU A 428 1.25 19.94 -18.34
N THR A 429 2.55 19.64 -18.44
CA THR A 429 3.62 20.33 -17.72
C THR A 429 4.77 20.63 -18.67
N ASN A 430 4.99 21.90 -18.97
CA ASN A 430 5.98 22.40 -19.92
C ASN A 430 5.99 21.66 -21.27
N ALA A 431 4.80 21.29 -21.76
CA ALA A 431 4.67 20.52 -22.98
C ALA A 431 4.95 21.41 -24.21
N SER A 432 5.92 21.03 -25.04
CA SER A 432 6.28 21.75 -26.26
C SER A 432 5.39 21.29 -27.41
N ASN A 433 4.63 22.24 -27.99
CA ASN A 433 3.72 22.01 -29.12
C ASN A 433 2.86 20.72 -29.01
N PRO A 434 2.18 20.44 -27.89
CA PRO A 434 1.39 19.22 -27.74
C PRO A 434 0.20 19.21 -28.70
N ASN A 435 -0.15 18.03 -29.21
CA ASN A 435 -1.46 17.85 -29.81
C ASN A 435 -2.54 17.91 -28.73
N LEU A 436 -3.69 18.50 -29.07
CA LEU A 436 -4.81 18.68 -28.16
C LEU A 436 -6.02 17.88 -28.65
N THR A 437 -6.88 17.49 -27.72
CA THR A 437 -8.19 16.92 -28.03
C THR A 437 -9.26 17.75 -27.33
N LEU A 438 -10.19 18.28 -28.12
CA LEU A 438 -11.33 19.06 -27.66
C LEU A 438 -12.62 18.33 -28.04
N ARG A 439 -13.72 18.66 -27.36
CA ARG A 439 -15.05 18.13 -27.59
C ARG A 439 -15.98 19.21 -28.10
N ARG A 440 -16.86 18.83 -29.03
CA ARG A 440 -17.97 19.69 -29.48
C ARG A 440 -18.83 20.07 -28.29
N GLY A 441 -19.29 21.32 -28.26
CA GLY A 441 -20.00 21.92 -27.14
C GLY A 441 -19.08 22.34 -25.98
N GLY A 442 -17.81 21.92 -25.94
CA GLY A 442 -16.83 22.31 -24.93
C GLY A 442 -16.34 23.76 -25.07
N THR A 443 -15.88 24.35 -23.97
CA THR A 443 -15.27 25.67 -23.86
C THR A 443 -13.81 25.54 -23.43
N TYR A 444 -12.88 26.04 -24.23
CA TYR A 444 -11.44 25.95 -23.96
C TYR A 444 -10.83 27.35 -23.95
N THR A 445 -10.06 27.64 -22.91
CA THR A 445 -9.40 28.93 -22.73
C THR A 445 -7.88 28.75 -22.77
N PHE A 446 -7.21 29.46 -23.67
CA PHE A 446 -5.76 29.55 -23.77
C PHE A 446 -5.33 30.93 -23.23
N ASN A 447 -4.80 30.95 -22.01
CA ASN A 447 -4.22 32.14 -21.42
C ASN A 447 -2.81 32.33 -21.98
N VAL A 448 -2.69 33.17 -22.99
CA VAL A 448 -1.47 33.41 -23.74
C VAL A 448 -0.64 34.56 -23.13
N ASN A 449 0.67 34.35 -23.07
CA ASN A 449 1.68 35.40 -22.87
C ASN A 449 2.85 35.13 -23.83
N LEU A 450 2.70 35.65 -25.05
CA LEU A 450 3.42 35.24 -26.26
C LEU A 450 3.94 36.46 -27.04
N PRO A 451 4.80 37.32 -26.46
CA PRO A 451 5.23 38.55 -27.10
C PRO A 451 5.91 38.26 -28.45
N GLY A 452 5.33 38.77 -29.54
CA GLY A 452 5.83 38.54 -30.91
C GLY A 452 5.44 37.20 -31.54
N HIS A 453 4.60 36.38 -30.87
CA HIS A 453 4.18 35.07 -31.36
C HIS A 453 2.64 34.89 -31.33
N PRO A 454 1.88 35.59 -32.21
CA PRO A 454 0.41 35.54 -32.26
C PRO A 454 -0.15 34.12 -32.32
N PHE A 455 -1.05 33.75 -31.41
CA PHE A 455 -1.63 32.40 -31.32
C PHE A 455 -2.93 32.29 -32.12
N TYR A 456 -2.89 31.59 -33.26
CA TYR A 456 -4.05 31.37 -34.11
C TYR A 456 -4.59 29.94 -33.97
N ILE A 457 -5.91 29.81 -34.00
CA ILE A 457 -6.61 28.57 -34.35
C ILE A 457 -6.98 28.64 -35.84
N ASN A 458 -6.51 27.67 -36.62
CA ASN A 458 -6.67 27.61 -38.08
C ASN A 458 -7.31 26.29 -38.55
N THR A 459 -7.90 26.31 -39.75
CA THR A 459 -8.44 25.12 -40.42
C THR A 459 -7.38 24.31 -41.18
N VAL A 460 -6.22 24.91 -41.45
CA VAL A 460 -5.09 24.29 -42.14
C VAL A 460 -3.81 24.60 -41.35
N GLN A 461 -2.95 23.61 -41.17
CA GLN A 461 -1.67 23.79 -40.51
C GLN A 461 -0.75 24.67 -41.37
N GLY A 462 -0.27 25.78 -40.81
CA GLY A 462 0.61 26.70 -41.51
C GLY A 462 0.77 28.03 -40.79
N THR A 463 1.55 28.95 -41.36
CA THR A 463 1.68 30.32 -40.87
C THR A 463 0.65 31.26 -41.52
N GLY A 464 0.57 32.49 -41.02
CA GLY A 464 -0.34 33.51 -41.52
C GLY A 464 -1.79 33.35 -41.07
N THR A 465 -2.65 34.25 -41.58
CA THR A 465 -4.02 34.45 -41.11
C THR A 465 -5.09 33.96 -42.09
N ALA A 466 -4.68 33.51 -43.28
CA ALA A 466 -5.60 33.14 -44.37
C ALA A 466 -6.57 32.00 -44.01
N ASN A 467 -6.17 31.12 -43.07
CA ASN A 467 -6.94 29.96 -42.64
C ASN A 467 -7.53 30.11 -41.24
N ALA A 468 -7.67 31.33 -40.72
CA ALA A 468 -8.20 31.60 -39.39
C ALA A 468 -9.59 31.01 -39.19
N TYR A 469 -9.70 30.10 -38.21
CA TYR A 469 -10.98 29.54 -37.78
C TYR A 469 -11.57 30.44 -36.68
N ASN A 470 -12.59 31.22 -37.02
CA ASN A 470 -13.19 32.20 -36.10
C ASN A 470 -14.55 31.77 -35.52
N SER A 471 -15.11 30.64 -35.95
CA SER A 471 -16.43 30.19 -35.47
C SER A 471 -16.31 29.66 -34.03
N GLY A 472 -16.90 30.37 -33.09
CA GLY A 472 -16.79 30.09 -31.65
C GLY A 472 -15.46 30.50 -31.03
N VAL A 473 -14.55 31.15 -31.77
CA VAL A 473 -13.25 31.61 -31.26
C VAL A 473 -13.29 33.11 -30.97
N THR A 474 -12.86 33.53 -29.79
CA THR A 474 -12.66 34.95 -29.44
C THR A 474 -11.18 35.23 -29.20
N ASN A 475 -10.74 36.44 -29.57
CA ASN A 475 -9.36 36.92 -29.40
C ASN A 475 -8.33 36.05 -30.18
N ASN A 476 -8.72 35.53 -31.35
CA ASN A 476 -7.85 34.73 -32.20
C ASN A 476 -6.66 35.58 -32.69
N GLY A 477 -5.44 35.03 -32.62
CA GLY A 477 -4.22 35.77 -32.94
C GLY A 477 -3.66 36.63 -31.81
N ALA A 478 -4.18 36.54 -30.59
CA ALA A 478 -3.66 37.34 -29.48
C ALA A 478 -2.22 36.92 -29.11
N VAL A 479 -1.45 37.92 -28.68
CA VAL A 479 -0.13 37.74 -28.05
C VAL A 479 -0.18 37.82 -26.53
N SER A 480 -1.28 38.31 -25.96
CA SER A 480 -1.52 38.35 -24.52
C SER A 480 -3.02 38.24 -24.19
N GLY A 481 -3.35 37.67 -23.03
CA GLY A 481 -4.73 37.52 -22.56
C GLY A 481 -5.33 36.16 -22.90
N ALA A 482 -6.66 36.06 -22.92
CA ALA A 482 -7.36 34.79 -23.14
C ALA A 482 -7.80 34.66 -24.60
N VAL A 483 -7.32 33.63 -25.31
CA VAL A 483 -7.91 33.12 -26.55
C VAL A 483 -8.90 32.02 -26.15
N LYS A 484 -10.17 32.15 -26.52
CA LYS A 484 -11.21 31.20 -26.08
C LYS A 484 -11.89 30.58 -27.28
N ILE A 485 -12.10 29.27 -27.27
CA ILE A 485 -12.93 28.55 -28.25
C ILE A 485 -14.09 27.85 -27.54
N VAL A 486 -15.32 28.18 -27.93
CA VAL A 486 -16.50 27.37 -27.68
C VAL A 486 -16.71 26.52 -28.92
N VAL A 487 -16.43 25.22 -28.85
CA VAL A 487 -16.38 24.34 -30.03
C VAL A 487 -17.80 24.13 -30.56
N PRO A 488 -18.15 24.66 -31.75
CA PRO A 488 -19.49 24.50 -32.30
C PRO A 488 -19.81 23.04 -32.62
N SER A 489 -21.10 22.68 -32.64
CA SER A 489 -21.55 21.33 -33.03
C SER A 489 -21.15 20.96 -34.46
N ASN A 490 -20.99 21.95 -35.34
CA ASN A 490 -20.54 21.78 -36.72
C ASN A 490 -19.03 22.03 -36.94
N ALA A 491 -18.23 22.08 -35.88
CA ALA A 491 -16.78 22.21 -36.00
C ALA A 491 -16.18 21.06 -36.85
N PRO A 492 -15.16 21.32 -37.70
CA PRO A 492 -14.40 20.26 -38.37
C PRO A 492 -13.79 19.28 -37.37
N ASN A 493 -13.56 18.03 -37.78
CA ASN A 493 -12.90 17.02 -36.93
C ASN A 493 -11.45 17.35 -36.60
N THR A 494 -10.84 18.26 -37.35
CA THR A 494 -9.44 18.65 -37.19
C THR A 494 -9.32 20.16 -37.36
N LEU A 495 -8.71 20.78 -36.36
CA LEU A 495 -8.21 22.16 -36.39
C LEU A 495 -6.73 22.14 -36.03
N TYR A 496 -6.08 23.29 -36.11
CA TYR A 496 -4.69 23.46 -35.75
C TYR A 496 -4.56 24.70 -34.88
N TYR A 497 -3.59 24.71 -33.96
CA TYR A 497 -3.05 25.98 -33.49
C TYR A 497 -1.69 26.22 -34.15
N ASN A 498 -1.39 27.48 -34.46
CA ASN A 498 -0.11 27.86 -35.03
C ASN A 498 0.23 29.33 -34.74
N CYS A 499 1.53 29.65 -34.80
CA CYS A 499 1.99 31.02 -34.79
C CYS A 499 1.76 31.67 -36.16
N GLU A 500 1.43 32.97 -36.19
CA GLU A 500 1.32 33.74 -37.43
C GLU A 500 2.65 33.78 -38.22
N PHE A 501 3.79 33.86 -37.53
CA PHE A 501 5.08 34.09 -38.18
C PHE A 501 6.00 32.86 -38.20
N HIS A 502 5.85 31.93 -37.26
CA HIS A 502 6.84 30.87 -37.02
C HIS A 502 6.24 29.49 -37.26
N GLY A 503 6.62 28.84 -38.37
CA GLY A 503 6.05 27.56 -38.80
C GLY A 503 6.32 26.37 -37.87
N MET A 504 7.30 26.47 -36.97
CA MET A 504 7.60 25.43 -35.98
C MET A 504 6.66 25.47 -34.77
N MET A 505 5.97 26.60 -34.52
CA MET A 505 5.11 26.78 -33.36
C MET A 505 3.67 26.37 -33.71
N THR A 506 3.40 25.06 -33.74
CA THR A 506 2.11 24.52 -34.18
C THR A 506 1.78 23.19 -33.54
N GLY A 507 0.50 22.84 -33.47
CA GLY A 507 0.03 21.50 -33.10
C GLY A 507 -1.37 21.21 -33.63
N ILE A 508 -1.73 19.92 -33.64
CA ILE A 508 -3.03 19.43 -34.11
C ILE A 508 -4.04 19.53 -32.96
N ILE A 509 -5.25 19.97 -33.29
CA ILE A 509 -6.41 19.94 -32.42
C ILE A 509 -7.42 18.94 -32.99
N THR A 510 -7.54 17.77 -32.35
CA THR A 510 -8.54 16.77 -32.70
C THR A 510 -9.88 17.14 -32.05
N ILE A 511 -10.94 17.26 -32.84
CA ILE A 511 -12.30 17.52 -32.36
C ILE A 511 -13.09 16.23 -32.28
N THR A 512 -13.55 15.93 -31.07
CA THR A 512 -14.35 14.75 -30.72
C THR A 512 -15.77 15.15 -30.33
N ASN A 513 -16.66 14.17 -30.19
CA ASN A 513 -18.02 14.41 -29.73
C ASN A 513 -18.13 14.42 -28.20
#